data_AF-A0A914XG66-F1
#
_entry.id   AF-A0A914XG66-F1
#
_cell.length_a   1.000
_cell.length_b   1.000
_cell.length_c   1.000
_cell.angle_alpha   90.00
_cell.angle_beta   90.00
_cell.angle_gamma   90.00
#
_symmetry.space_group_name_H-M   'P 1'
#
loop_
_entity.id
_entity.type
_entity.pdbx_description
1 polymer ?
#
loop_
_entity_poly.entity_id
_entity_poly.type
_entity_poly.pdbx_seq_one_letter_code
_entity_poly.pdbx_strand_id
1 'polypeptide(L)'
;MVHARGLTRGRLSYVEIASDKGLVFTSPLARRSNCSYEFYSTNSFPCNLLTFIIAVHGYDDFGLNFRRLAIGHCVDTRPIPSPPPAFCDLKQRKLDLVFILDASMPNSSFQVVKTFVKTLLIAYNINGNFTQIGLMTVAATAQPKFMLITSQNGGVPALVDPVPWDGSNGQNMTAALTLLTSTFTQQSNGYRNDAQHLAIYITSNAGFTDGDPIQQANTIRRSGSWGIATVGYGILSGANAANNLIELAGGNRCSYRSGNPTDLNTNGLNFLQSRTCFDGQLCSS
;
A
#
# COMPACT_ATOMS: atom_id res chain seq x y z
N MET A 1 -6.36 -12.14 21.11
CA MET A 1 -7.30 -13.05 20.41
C MET A 1 -6.54 -14.31 20.03
N VAL A 2 -7.17 -15.47 20.05
CA VAL A 2 -6.54 -16.78 19.84
C VAL A 2 -7.44 -17.61 18.92
N HIS A 3 -6.81 -18.41 18.06
CA HIS A 3 -7.45 -19.46 17.26
C HIS A 3 -6.98 -20.82 17.78
N ALA A 4 -7.90 -21.78 17.91
CA ALA A 4 -7.56 -23.14 18.31
C ALA A 4 -7.99 -24.14 17.22
N ARG A 5 -7.09 -25.07 16.89
CA ARG A 5 -7.37 -26.21 15.99
C ARG A 5 -7.43 -27.50 16.82
N GLY A 6 -8.25 -28.44 16.37
CA GLY A 6 -8.36 -29.76 17.00
C GLY A 6 -9.11 -29.78 18.33
N LEU A 7 -10.04 -28.82 18.55
CA LEU A 7 -10.97 -28.82 19.68
C LEU A 7 -12.40 -28.89 19.14
N THR A 8 -13.02 -30.08 19.24
CA THR A 8 -14.41 -30.32 18.84
C THR A 8 -15.35 -30.15 20.03
N ARG A 9 -14.96 -30.72 21.18
CA ARG A 9 -15.69 -30.67 22.47
C ARG A 9 -14.90 -29.92 23.54
N GLY A 10 -13.58 -29.82 23.38
CA GLY A 10 -12.69 -29.04 24.25
C GLY A 10 -12.88 -27.53 24.08
N ARG A 11 -12.29 -26.76 24.99
CA ARG A 11 -12.43 -25.30 25.01
C ARG A 11 -11.21 -24.61 25.62
N LEU A 12 -10.91 -23.41 25.15
CA LEU A 12 -10.04 -22.48 25.86
C LEU A 12 -10.80 -21.83 27.03
N SER A 13 -10.21 -21.86 28.22
CA SER A 13 -10.82 -21.41 29.48
C SER A 13 -10.38 -19.99 29.82
N TYR A 14 -9.08 -19.75 29.94
CA TYR A 14 -8.51 -18.46 30.32
C TYR A 14 -7.10 -18.29 29.77
N VAL A 15 -6.61 -17.06 29.80
CA VAL A 15 -5.25 -16.69 29.44
C VAL A 15 -4.57 -16.00 30.63
N GLU A 16 -3.29 -16.29 30.81
CA GLU A 16 -2.39 -15.61 31.72
C GLU A 16 -1.30 -14.90 30.92
N ILE A 17 -0.84 -13.76 31.44
CA ILE A 17 0.39 -13.11 30.96
C ILE A 17 1.34 -13.01 32.14
N ALA A 18 2.57 -13.46 31.94
CA ALA A 18 3.65 -13.38 32.92
C ALA A 18 4.85 -12.64 32.33
N SER A 19 5.53 -11.86 33.16
CA SER A 19 6.84 -11.27 32.85
C SER A 19 7.93 -11.98 33.66
N ASP A 20 9.16 -11.51 33.50
CA ASP A 20 10.30 -11.78 34.37
C ASP A 20 10.02 -11.56 35.87
N LYS A 21 9.02 -10.73 36.22
CA LYS A 21 8.60 -10.41 37.59
C LYS A 21 7.43 -11.26 38.10
N GLY A 22 6.95 -12.22 37.30
CA GLY A 22 5.85 -13.12 37.65
C GLY A 22 4.55 -12.85 36.88
N LEU A 23 3.44 -13.36 37.41
CA LEU A 23 2.11 -13.24 36.79
C LEU A 23 1.61 -11.79 36.87
N VAL A 24 1.24 -11.20 35.73
CA VAL A 24 0.81 -9.79 35.63
C VAL A 24 -0.62 -9.61 35.16
N PHE A 25 -1.23 -10.62 34.54
CA PHE A 25 -2.58 -10.53 34.01
C PHE A 25 -3.23 -11.91 33.92
N THR A 26 -4.53 -11.96 34.15
CA THR A 26 -5.35 -13.15 33.93
C THR A 26 -6.71 -12.73 33.40
N SER A 27 -7.20 -13.42 32.39
CA SER A 27 -8.53 -13.15 31.84
C SER A 27 -9.20 -14.39 31.27
N PRO A 28 -10.51 -14.59 31.54
CA PRO A 28 -11.30 -15.60 30.85
C PRO A 28 -11.28 -15.43 29.33
N LEU A 29 -11.42 -16.54 28.61
CA LEU A 29 -11.58 -16.56 27.17
C LEU A 29 -13.04 -16.78 26.77
N ALA A 30 -13.61 -15.77 26.13
CA ALA A 30 -14.93 -15.84 25.51
C ALA A 30 -14.80 -16.27 24.04
N ARG A 31 -15.79 -17.04 23.57
CA ARG A 31 -15.85 -17.50 22.18
C ARG A 31 -16.84 -16.64 21.39
N ARG A 32 -16.48 -16.29 20.15
CA ARG A 32 -17.32 -15.59 19.18
C ARG A 32 -17.46 -16.39 17.89
N SER A 33 -18.57 -16.24 17.19
CA SER A 33 -18.82 -16.88 15.88
C SER A 33 -18.28 -16.04 14.73
N ASN A 34 -18.11 -16.68 13.56
CA ASN A 34 -17.76 -16.03 12.28
C ASN A 34 -16.46 -15.20 12.29
N CYS A 35 -15.42 -15.67 12.98
CA CYS A 35 -14.13 -14.99 13.07
C CYS A 35 -12.97 -15.99 12.90
N SER A 36 -11.89 -15.59 12.22
CA SER A 36 -10.67 -16.41 12.08
C SER A 36 -9.91 -16.62 13.39
N TYR A 37 -10.16 -15.77 14.39
CA TYR A 37 -9.69 -15.91 15.78
C TYR A 37 -10.91 -15.84 16.70
N GLU A 38 -11.42 -17.01 17.06
CA GLU A 38 -12.71 -17.22 17.69
C GLU A 38 -12.67 -17.05 19.21
N PHE A 39 -11.50 -16.99 19.84
CA PHE A 39 -11.38 -16.72 21.27
C PHE A 39 -10.77 -15.35 21.55
N TYR A 40 -11.34 -14.61 22.51
CA TYR A 40 -10.81 -13.33 22.95
C TYR A 40 -10.83 -13.22 24.48
N SER A 41 -9.86 -12.48 25.01
CA SER A 41 -9.75 -12.11 26.42
C SER A 41 -10.91 -11.18 26.77
N THR A 42 -11.64 -11.46 27.84
CA THR A 42 -12.76 -10.60 28.28
C THR A 42 -12.28 -9.29 28.92
N ASN A 43 -11.03 -9.26 29.38
CA ASN A 43 -10.38 -8.06 29.91
C ASN A 43 -9.30 -7.58 28.93
N SER A 44 -9.04 -6.28 28.94
CA SER A 44 -7.95 -5.68 28.18
C SER A 44 -6.66 -5.70 29.00
N PHE A 45 -5.58 -6.19 28.40
CA PHE A 45 -4.25 -6.11 28.98
C PHE A 45 -3.57 -4.80 28.53
N PRO A 46 -3.22 -3.88 29.44
CA PRO A 46 -2.45 -2.70 29.07
C PRO A 46 -1.01 -3.13 28.75
N CYS A 47 -0.60 -2.90 27.50
CA CYS A 47 0.67 -3.40 26.99
C CYS A 47 1.85 -2.53 27.46
N ASN A 48 2.32 -2.79 28.68
CA ASN A 48 3.40 -2.02 29.33
C ASN A 48 4.69 -2.84 29.51
N LEU A 49 4.83 -3.98 28.83
CA LEU A 49 5.96 -4.91 28.96
C LEU A 49 6.68 -5.11 27.63
N LEU A 50 8.00 -4.96 27.60
CA LEU A 50 8.78 -5.19 26.37
C LEU A 50 8.60 -6.61 25.82
N THR A 51 8.68 -7.61 26.70
CA THR A 51 8.47 -9.03 26.36
C THR A 51 7.74 -9.72 27.51
N PHE A 52 6.84 -10.65 27.18
CA PHE A 52 6.05 -11.40 28.16
C PHE A 52 5.66 -12.78 27.63
N ILE A 53 5.37 -13.71 28.53
CA ILE A 53 4.87 -15.04 28.19
C ILE A 53 3.34 -15.01 28.26
N ILE A 54 2.70 -15.48 27.20
CA ILE A 54 1.26 -15.72 27.13
C ILE A 54 1.04 -17.21 27.40
N ALA A 55 0.30 -17.54 28.44
CA ALA A 55 -0.12 -18.90 28.73
C ALA A 55 -1.63 -19.05 28.49
N VAL A 56 -2.00 -19.88 27.53
CA VAL A 56 -3.40 -20.20 27.22
C VAL A 56 -3.75 -21.55 27.84
N HIS A 57 -4.80 -21.55 28.65
CA HIS A 57 -5.29 -22.70 29.39
C HIS A 57 -6.62 -23.17 28.83
N GLY A 58 -6.83 -24.48 28.81
CA GLY A 58 -8.06 -25.10 28.34
C GLY A 58 -8.12 -26.58 28.69
N TYR A 59 -9.15 -27.25 28.18
CA TYR A 59 -9.27 -28.70 28.22
C TYR A 59 -9.54 -29.24 26.81
N ASP A 60 -9.03 -30.43 26.54
CA ASP A 60 -9.19 -31.10 25.24
C ASP A 60 -10.54 -31.82 25.10
N ASP A 61 -10.71 -32.55 24.00
CA ASP A 61 -11.95 -33.28 23.68
C ASP A 61 -12.23 -34.47 24.63
N PHE A 62 -11.27 -34.83 25.48
CA PHE A 62 -11.38 -35.86 26.52
C PHE A 62 -11.51 -35.27 27.94
N GLY A 63 -11.50 -33.93 28.06
CA GLY A 63 -11.58 -33.23 29.34
C GLY A 63 -10.25 -33.11 30.08
N LEU A 64 -9.11 -33.43 29.43
CA LEU A 64 -7.80 -33.26 30.04
C LEU A 64 -7.33 -31.81 29.92
N ASN A 65 -6.84 -31.26 31.03
CA ASN A 65 -6.32 -29.90 31.05
C ASN A 65 -5.02 -29.78 30.25
N PHE A 66 -4.90 -28.68 29.51
CA PHE A 66 -3.66 -28.34 28.82
C PHE A 66 -3.29 -26.87 29.02
N ARG A 67 -2.00 -26.61 28.81
CA ARG A 67 -1.40 -25.27 28.76
C ARG A 67 -0.58 -25.13 27.48
N ARG A 68 -0.67 -23.98 26.82
CA ARG A 68 0.18 -23.60 25.68
C ARG A 68 0.83 -22.26 25.95
N LEU A 69 2.13 -22.18 25.72
CA LEU A 69 2.92 -20.98 25.93
C LEU A 69 3.26 -20.34 24.59
N ALA A 70 3.23 -19.01 24.55
CA ALA A 70 3.73 -18.19 23.46
C ALA A 70 4.48 -16.99 24.03
N ILE A 71 5.35 -16.38 23.24
CA ILE A 71 6.03 -15.14 23.61
C ILE A 71 5.30 -13.98 22.93
N GLY A 72 5.03 -12.93 23.68
CA GLY A 72 4.46 -11.67 23.21
C GLY A 72 5.41 -10.51 23.48
N HIS A 73 5.28 -9.46 22.67
CA HIS A 73 6.03 -8.22 22.81
C HIS A 73 5.04 -7.05 22.75
N CYS A 74 5.22 -6.04 23.59
CA CYS A 74 4.56 -4.76 23.36
C CYS A 74 5.33 -3.99 22.30
N VAL A 75 4.60 -3.50 21.32
CA VAL A 75 5.11 -2.62 20.27
C VAL A 75 4.24 -1.38 20.23
N ASP A 76 4.86 -0.21 20.25
CA ASP A 76 4.14 1.08 20.22
C ASP A 76 3.39 1.28 18.90
N THR A 77 3.82 0.58 17.85
CA THR A 77 3.13 0.51 16.56
C THR A 77 3.05 -0.93 16.09
N ARG A 78 1.88 -1.34 15.60
CA ARG A 78 1.75 -2.61 14.89
C ARG A 78 2.64 -2.54 13.64
N PRO A 79 3.52 -3.52 13.39
CA PRO A 79 4.23 -3.58 12.11
C PRO A 79 3.20 -3.52 10.99
N ILE A 80 3.40 -2.61 10.02
CA ILE A 80 2.52 -2.54 8.85
C ILE A 80 2.61 -3.91 8.19
N PRO A 81 1.50 -4.69 8.12
CA PRO A 81 1.54 -6.00 7.50
C PRO A 81 2.04 -5.84 6.06
N SER A 82 2.92 -6.73 5.62
CA SER A 82 3.36 -6.74 4.23
C SER A 82 2.12 -6.79 3.32
N PRO A 83 2.09 -5.99 2.24
CA PRO A 83 0.96 -5.97 1.32
C PRO A 83 0.68 -7.38 0.78
N PRO A 84 -0.59 -7.84 0.79
CA PRO A 84 -0.92 -9.15 0.25
C PRO A 84 -0.74 -9.15 -1.28
N PRO A 85 -0.51 -10.32 -1.90
CA PRO A 85 -0.61 -10.46 -3.34
C PRO A 85 -1.98 -10.01 -3.88
N ALA A 86 -2.06 -9.78 -5.19
CA ALA A 86 -3.33 -9.54 -5.87
C ALA A 86 -4.33 -10.66 -5.57
N PHE A 87 -5.59 -10.29 -5.30
CA PHE A 87 -6.67 -11.23 -4.99
C PHE A 87 -7.74 -11.28 -6.10
N CYS A 88 -7.39 -10.79 -7.29
CA CYS A 88 -8.22 -10.76 -8.49
C CYS A 88 -7.37 -11.07 -9.73
N ASP A 89 -8.00 -11.37 -10.87
CA ASP A 89 -7.30 -11.44 -12.15
C ASP A 89 -7.04 -10.03 -12.71
N LEU A 90 -5.81 -9.55 -12.54
CA LEU A 90 -5.36 -8.24 -13.01
C LEU A 90 -5.48 -8.06 -14.53
N LYS A 91 -5.48 -9.15 -15.30
CA LYS A 91 -5.65 -9.10 -16.77
C LYS A 91 -7.08 -8.77 -17.18
N GLN A 92 -8.05 -8.93 -16.28
CA GLN A 92 -9.47 -8.63 -16.50
C GLN A 92 -9.88 -7.26 -15.94
N ARG A 93 -8.96 -6.53 -15.32
CA ARG A 93 -9.28 -5.21 -14.72
C ARG A 93 -9.27 -4.13 -15.79
N LYS A 94 -10.34 -3.32 -15.79
CA LYS A 94 -10.47 -2.14 -16.64
C LYS A 94 -9.98 -0.90 -15.89
N LEU A 95 -8.73 -0.52 -16.16
CA LEU A 95 -7.99 0.48 -15.37
C LEU A 95 -7.36 1.53 -16.26
N ASP A 96 -7.38 2.79 -15.83
CA ASP A 96 -6.54 3.85 -16.37
C ASP A 96 -5.49 4.21 -15.30
N LEU A 97 -4.24 3.86 -15.56
CA LEU A 97 -3.13 4.07 -14.62
C LEU A 97 -2.24 5.21 -15.12
N VAL A 98 -2.03 6.24 -14.30
CA VAL A 98 -1.10 7.32 -14.61
C VAL A 98 0.07 7.30 -13.66
N PHE A 99 1.27 7.06 -14.17
CA PHE A 99 2.50 7.10 -13.39
C PHE A 99 3.05 8.52 -13.36
N ILE A 100 3.26 9.05 -12.16
CA ILE A 100 3.94 10.33 -11.91
C ILE A 100 5.30 9.97 -11.34
N LEU A 101 6.35 10.04 -12.17
CA LEU A 101 7.70 9.69 -11.75
C LEU A 101 8.46 10.95 -11.33
N ASP A 102 8.96 10.98 -10.11
CA ASP A 102 9.91 12.02 -9.71
C ASP A 102 11.22 11.87 -10.50
N ALA A 103 11.50 12.83 -11.37
CA ALA A 103 12.70 12.87 -12.19
C ALA A 103 13.81 13.74 -11.58
N SER A 104 13.58 14.35 -10.40
CA SER A 104 14.61 15.05 -9.61
C SER A 104 15.45 14.10 -8.74
N MET A 105 14.96 12.87 -8.51
CA MET A 105 15.68 11.85 -7.73
C MET A 105 17.04 11.49 -8.37
N PRO A 106 17.97 10.87 -7.61
CA PRO A 106 19.21 10.36 -8.19
C PRO A 106 18.93 9.41 -9.37
N ASN A 107 19.70 9.52 -10.45
CA ASN A 107 19.48 8.71 -11.66
C ASN A 107 19.48 7.19 -11.36
N SER A 108 20.30 6.72 -10.41
CA SER A 108 20.28 5.32 -9.96
C SER A 108 18.91 4.90 -9.41
N SER A 109 18.28 5.71 -8.57
CA SER A 109 16.92 5.51 -8.09
C SER A 109 15.89 5.58 -9.22
N PHE A 110 16.08 6.50 -10.17
CA PHE A 110 15.18 6.65 -11.32
C PHE A 110 15.15 5.39 -12.19
N GLN A 111 16.31 4.77 -12.44
CA GLN A 111 16.38 3.50 -13.17
C GLN A 111 15.73 2.33 -12.41
N VAL A 112 15.86 2.29 -11.07
CA VAL A 112 15.16 1.31 -10.23
C VAL A 112 13.64 1.49 -10.35
N VAL A 113 13.15 2.73 -10.28
CA VAL A 113 11.72 3.05 -10.42
C VAL A 113 11.19 2.68 -11.81
N LYS A 114 11.92 2.97 -12.90
CA LYS A 114 11.54 2.53 -14.24
C LYS A 114 11.42 1.02 -14.35
N THR A 115 12.39 0.30 -13.77
CA THR A 115 12.36 -1.16 -13.72
C THR A 115 11.14 -1.65 -12.94
N PHE A 116 10.86 -1.07 -11.77
CA PHE A 116 9.68 -1.39 -10.97
C PHE A 116 8.37 -1.18 -11.75
N VAL A 117 8.20 -0.06 -12.46
CA VAL A 117 7.00 0.21 -13.29
C VAL A 117 6.84 -0.85 -14.38
N LYS A 118 7.94 -1.20 -15.08
CA LYS A 118 7.91 -2.27 -16.09
C LYS A 118 7.50 -3.61 -15.48
N THR A 119 8.10 -4.00 -14.36
CA THR A 119 7.81 -5.26 -13.66
C THR A 119 6.36 -5.30 -13.16
N LEU A 120 5.86 -4.20 -12.61
CA LEU A 120 4.47 -4.06 -12.15
C LEU A 120 3.48 -4.37 -13.26
N LEU A 121 3.72 -3.83 -14.45
CA LEU A 121 2.80 -3.90 -15.57
C LEU A 121 2.80 -5.25 -16.29
N ILE A 122 3.74 -6.17 -16.00
CA ILE A 122 3.75 -7.54 -16.56
C ILE A 122 2.46 -8.31 -16.20
N ALA A 123 1.88 -8.05 -15.03
CA ALA A 123 0.69 -8.75 -14.56
C ALA A 123 -0.62 -8.26 -15.21
N TYR A 124 -0.59 -7.16 -15.96
CA TYR A 124 -1.76 -6.51 -16.52
C TYR A 124 -1.88 -6.76 -18.03
N ASN A 125 -3.10 -6.70 -18.54
CA ASN A 125 -3.36 -6.72 -19.99
C ASN A 125 -3.45 -5.28 -20.50
N ILE A 126 -2.37 -4.75 -21.09
CA ILE A 126 -2.29 -3.35 -21.52
C ILE A 126 -2.92 -3.16 -22.91
N ASN A 127 -4.20 -2.81 -22.95
CA ASN A 127 -4.95 -2.51 -24.18
C ASN A 127 -6.23 -1.72 -23.89
N GLY A 128 -6.97 -1.36 -24.94
CA GLY A 128 -8.15 -0.48 -24.83
C GLY A 128 -9.34 -1.09 -24.09
N ASN A 129 -9.40 -2.41 -23.98
CA ASN A 129 -10.49 -3.11 -23.29
C ASN A 129 -10.22 -3.26 -21.79
N PHE A 130 -8.96 -3.39 -21.39
CA PHE A 130 -8.56 -3.64 -20.01
C PHE A 130 -7.75 -2.47 -19.45
N THR A 131 -6.44 -2.59 -19.30
CA THR A 131 -5.61 -1.56 -18.67
C THR A 131 -5.00 -0.61 -19.71
N GLN A 132 -5.09 0.70 -19.50
CA GLN A 132 -4.33 1.72 -20.22
C GLN A 132 -3.34 2.38 -19.28
N ILE A 133 -2.22 2.84 -19.83
CA ILE A 133 -1.17 3.51 -19.05
C ILE A 133 -0.85 4.88 -19.64
N GLY A 134 -0.64 5.84 -18.75
CA GLY A 134 -0.09 7.16 -19.03
C GLY A 134 1.10 7.42 -18.12
N LEU A 135 1.98 8.33 -18.52
CA LEU A 135 3.14 8.69 -17.71
C LEU A 135 3.46 10.17 -17.84
N MET A 136 3.74 10.79 -16.70
CA MET A 136 4.36 12.11 -16.61
C MET A 136 5.55 12.06 -15.64
N THR A 137 6.49 12.98 -15.81
CA THR A 137 7.57 13.20 -14.85
C THR A 137 7.35 14.49 -14.08
N VAL A 138 7.82 14.55 -12.84
CA VAL A 138 7.87 15.77 -12.04
C VAL A 138 9.29 16.04 -11.57
N ALA A 139 9.75 17.26 -11.75
CA ALA A 139 10.97 17.82 -11.17
C ALA A 139 10.69 19.29 -10.82
N ALA A 140 11.54 20.25 -11.22
CA ALA A 140 11.19 21.67 -11.18
C ALA A 140 9.90 22.00 -11.98
N THR A 141 9.60 21.21 -13.02
CA THR A 141 8.35 21.27 -13.77
C THR A 141 7.72 19.88 -13.91
N ALA A 142 6.41 19.83 -14.17
CA ALA A 142 5.70 18.60 -14.51
C ALA A 142 5.55 18.48 -16.03
N GLN A 143 5.88 17.31 -16.59
CA GLN A 143 5.94 17.09 -18.04
C GLN A 143 5.28 15.76 -18.41
N PRO A 144 4.19 15.76 -19.19
CA PRO A 144 3.65 14.54 -19.77
C PRO A 144 4.68 13.89 -20.70
N LYS A 145 4.78 12.56 -20.67
CA LYS A 145 5.64 11.78 -21.57
C LYS A 145 4.81 11.01 -22.58
N PHE A 146 3.71 10.42 -22.13
CA PHE A 146 2.66 9.89 -23.00
C PHE A 146 1.32 9.88 -22.25
N MET A 147 0.25 10.09 -23.01
CA MET A 147 -1.13 10.06 -22.50
C MET A 147 -1.62 8.63 -22.29
N LEU A 148 -2.88 8.42 -21.92
CA LEU A 148 -3.43 7.07 -21.78
C LEU A 148 -3.46 6.41 -23.16
N ILE A 149 -2.51 5.50 -23.38
CA ILE A 149 -2.36 4.76 -24.62
C ILE A 149 -2.45 3.25 -24.37
N THR A 150 -2.91 2.55 -25.38
CA THR A 150 -2.82 1.10 -25.49
C THR A 150 -1.43 0.77 -26.05
N SER A 151 -0.64 -0.09 -25.39
CA SER A 151 0.76 -0.29 -25.78
C SER A 151 0.89 -0.59 -27.28
N GLN A 152 1.79 0.11 -27.96
CA GLN A 152 2.14 -0.17 -29.37
C GLN A 152 3.45 -0.96 -29.47
N ASN A 153 3.82 -1.36 -30.68
CA ASN A 153 4.97 -2.19 -31.06
C ASN A 153 6.18 -2.05 -30.09
N GLY A 154 6.44 -3.08 -29.28
CA GLY A 154 7.50 -3.10 -28.26
C GLY A 154 7.01 -3.14 -26.80
N GLY A 155 5.71 -2.99 -26.57
CA GLY A 155 5.08 -3.17 -25.26
C GLY A 155 5.46 -2.08 -24.24
N VAL A 156 5.27 -2.38 -22.96
CA VAL A 156 5.58 -1.44 -21.86
C VAL A 156 7.04 -0.96 -21.86
N PRO A 157 8.06 -1.81 -22.09
CA PRO A 157 9.45 -1.35 -22.11
C PRO A 157 9.71 -0.23 -23.13
N ALA A 158 9.15 -0.33 -24.34
CA ALA A 158 9.32 0.67 -25.39
C ALA A 158 8.74 2.05 -25.02
N LEU A 159 7.80 2.10 -24.08
CA LEU A 159 7.20 3.35 -23.58
C LEU A 159 7.97 3.93 -22.40
N VAL A 160 8.42 3.07 -21.47
CA VAL A 160 9.05 3.50 -20.21
C VAL A 160 10.54 3.77 -20.40
N ASP A 161 11.27 2.95 -21.16
CA ASP A 161 12.72 3.05 -21.30
C ASP A 161 13.21 4.37 -21.93
N PRO A 162 12.50 4.99 -22.89
CA PRO A 162 12.90 6.29 -23.43
C PRO A 162 12.65 7.47 -22.49
N VAL A 163 11.90 7.30 -21.40
CA VAL A 163 11.58 8.40 -20.47
C VAL A 163 12.88 8.95 -19.86
N PRO A 164 13.21 10.24 -20.08
CA PRO A 164 14.47 10.81 -19.63
C PRO A 164 14.43 11.10 -18.14
N TRP A 165 15.60 10.96 -17.51
CA TRP A 165 15.89 11.54 -16.21
C TRP A 165 16.12 13.05 -16.38
N ASP A 166 15.57 13.87 -15.49
CA ASP A 166 15.64 15.34 -15.55
C ASP A 166 16.80 15.85 -14.69
N GLY A 167 16.85 15.44 -13.42
CA GLY A 167 17.90 15.80 -12.48
C GLY A 167 17.81 17.23 -11.93
N SER A 168 16.93 18.09 -12.47
CA SER A 168 16.68 19.41 -11.89
C SER A 168 16.08 19.29 -10.48
N ASN A 169 16.55 20.14 -9.56
CA ASN A 169 16.02 20.18 -8.21
C ASN A 169 14.60 20.77 -8.23
N GLY A 170 13.66 20.07 -7.62
CA GLY A 170 12.27 20.50 -7.52
C GLY A 170 11.29 19.33 -7.58
N GLN A 171 10.12 19.50 -6.97
CA GLN A 171 8.99 18.58 -7.06
C GLN A 171 7.69 19.37 -7.17
N ASN A 172 7.44 19.98 -8.34
CA ASN A 172 6.23 20.78 -8.59
C ASN A 172 4.97 19.90 -8.76
N MET A 173 4.47 19.40 -7.64
CA MET A 173 3.38 18.43 -7.60
C MET A 173 2.02 19.06 -7.95
N THR A 174 1.79 20.31 -7.61
CA THR A 174 0.61 21.10 -7.98
C THR A 174 0.46 21.16 -9.51
N ALA A 175 1.57 21.37 -10.24
CA ALA A 175 1.54 21.31 -11.71
C ALA A 175 1.21 19.90 -12.22
N ALA A 176 1.76 18.85 -11.61
CA ALA A 176 1.46 17.47 -11.98
C ALA A 176 -0.01 17.10 -11.74
N LEU A 177 -0.58 17.48 -10.59
CA LEU A 177 -2.00 17.29 -10.28
C LEU A 177 -2.91 18.11 -11.19
N THR A 178 -2.46 19.30 -11.60
CA THR A 178 -3.16 20.10 -12.61
C THR A 178 -3.22 19.36 -13.94
N LEU A 179 -2.07 18.85 -14.43
CA LEU A 179 -2.02 18.03 -15.65
C LEU A 179 -2.87 16.76 -15.55
N LEU A 180 -2.91 16.12 -14.38
CA LEU A 180 -3.75 14.95 -14.14
C LEU A 180 -5.23 15.27 -14.42
N THR A 181 -5.71 16.39 -13.88
CA THR A 181 -7.12 16.81 -14.05
C THR A 181 -7.41 17.43 -15.41
N SER A 182 -6.50 18.21 -15.98
CA SER A 182 -6.75 18.95 -17.22
C SER A 182 -6.46 18.15 -18.48
N THR A 183 -5.49 17.23 -18.43
CA THR A 183 -5.01 16.48 -19.60
C THR A 183 -5.43 15.01 -19.53
N PHE A 184 -5.11 14.32 -18.43
CA PHE A 184 -5.35 12.88 -18.33
C PHE A 184 -6.82 12.51 -18.09
N THR A 185 -7.67 13.48 -17.79
CA THR A 185 -9.13 13.29 -17.66
C THR A 185 -9.86 13.53 -19.00
N GLN A 186 -9.15 13.87 -20.08
CA GLN A 186 -9.76 14.05 -21.40
C GLN A 186 -9.94 12.72 -22.13
N GLN A 187 -11.13 12.47 -22.66
CA GLN A 187 -11.41 11.27 -23.48
C GLN A 187 -10.57 11.24 -24.76
N SER A 188 -10.26 12.40 -25.35
CA SER A 188 -9.32 12.53 -26.48
C SER A 188 -7.91 12.03 -26.16
N ASN A 189 -7.54 12.03 -24.88
CA ASN A 189 -6.26 11.53 -24.37
C ASN A 189 -6.37 10.13 -23.77
N GLY A 190 -7.49 9.43 -24.03
CA GLY A 190 -7.72 8.04 -23.65
C GLY A 190 -8.49 7.83 -22.35
N TYR A 191 -8.92 8.86 -21.62
CA TYR A 191 -9.68 8.69 -20.38
C TYR A 191 -11.00 7.93 -20.62
N ARG A 192 -11.28 6.89 -19.83
CA ARG A 192 -12.51 6.08 -19.95
C ARG A 192 -13.38 6.22 -18.72
N ASN A 193 -14.62 6.69 -18.89
CA ASN A 193 -15.58 6.87 -17.79
C ASN A 193 -15.97 5.56 -17.10
N ASP A 194 -15.81 4.42 -17.76
CA ASP A 194 -16.15 3.10 -17.26
C ASP A 194 -14.94 2.29 -16.77
N ALA A 195 -13.77 2.92 -16.69
CA ALA A 195 -12.57 2.38 -16.05
C ALA A 195 -12.42 2.92 -14.62
N GLN A 196 -11.65 2.22 -13.78
CA GLN A 196 -11.18 2.81 -12.52
C GLN A 196 -9.87 3.58 -12.76
N HIS A 197 -9.74 4.77 -12.16
CA HIS A 197 -8.61 5.68 -12.38
C HIS A 197 -7.69 5.74 -11.17
N LEU A 198 -6.39 5.52 -11.38
CA LEU A 198 -5.38 5.61 -10.33
C LEU A 198 -4.13 6.34 -10.81
N ALA A 199 -3.81 7.45 -10.16
CA ALA A 199 -2.53 8.12 -10.28
C ALA A 199 -1.55 7.55 -9.25
N ILE A 200 -0.34 7.22 -9.68
CA ILE A 200 0.69 6.57 -8.86
C ILE A 200 1.92 7.48 -8.85
N TYR A 201 2.14 8.18 -7.74
CA TYR A 201 3.34 8.98 -7.56
C TYR A 201 4.47 8.14 -6.98
N ILE A 202 5.62 8.09 -7.67
CA ILE A 202 6.78 7.32 -7.25
C ILE A 202 7.98 8.25 -7.10
N THR A 203 8.60 8.23 -5.92
CA THR A 203 9.73 9.10 -5.61
C THR A 203 10.74 8.47 -4.66
N SER A 204 11.98 8.97 -4.68
CA SER A 204 12.99 8.64 -3.68
C SER A 204 13.27 9.74 -2.66
N ASN A 205 12.55 10.86 -2.74
CA ASN A 205 12.63 11.95 -1.78
C ASN A 205 11.25 12.61 -1.70
N ALA A 206 10.83 13.13 -0.56
CA ALA A 206 9.56 13.84 -0.53
C ALA A 206 9.77 15.19 0.15
N GLY A 207 9.80 16.21 -0.70
CA GLY A 207 9.89 17.60 -0.35
C GLY A 207 9.31 18.36 -1.52
N PHE A 208 7.98 18.49 -1.55
CA PHE A 208 7.30 19.35 -2.51
C PHE A 208 7.95 20.73 -2.46
N THR A 209 8.41 21.23 -3.60
CA THR A 209 9.10 22.52 -3.69
C THR A 209 8.17 23.64 -4.15
N ASP A 210 6.90 23.33 -4.32
CA ASP A 210 5.82 24.21 -4.70
C ASP A 210 4.94 24.54 -3.48
N GLY A 211 3.70 24.97 -3.71
CA GLY A 211 2.74 25.28 -2.66
C GLY A 211 2.27 24.06 -1.87
N ASP A 212 0.99 24.02 -1.52
CA ASP A 212 0.38 22.88 -0.83
C ASP A 212 -0.42 22.00 -1.82
N PRO A 213 0.19 20.95 -2.42
CA PRO A 213 -0.52 20.05 -3.33
C PRO A 213 -1.56 19.16 -2.60
N ILE A 214 -1.57 19.12 -1.27
CA ILE A 214 -2.44 18.22 -0.49
C ILE A 214 -3.90 18.61 -0.66
N GLN A 215 -4.23 19.91 -0.69
CA GLN A 215 -5.60 20.38 -0.91
C GLN A 215 -6.13 20.03 -2.30
N GLN A 216 -5.28 20.18 -3.32
CA GLN A 216 -5.64 19.78 -4.69
C GLN A 216 -5.84 18.27 -4.77
N ALA A 217 -4.94 17.48 -4.18
CA ALA A 217 -5.05 16.03 -4.13
C ALA A 217 -6.33 15.56 -3.42
N ASN A 218 -6.70 16.21 -2.31
CA ASN A 218 -7.97 15.97 -1.61
C ASN A 218 -9.18 16.23 -2.52
N THR A 219 -9.17 17.33 -3.26
CA THR A 219 -10.24 17.69 -4.20
C THR A 219 -10.38 16.64 -5.30
N ILE A 220 -9.26 16.23 -5.89
CA ILE A 220 -9.22 15.19 -6.92
C ILE A 220 -9.80 13.87 -6.40
N ARG A 221 -9.35 13.41 -5.23
CA ARG A 221 -9.84 12.16 -4.64
C ARG A 221 -11.33 12.21 -4.33
N ARG A 222 -11.82 13.30 -3.73
CA ARG A 222 -13.25 13.49 -3.39
C ARG A 222 -14.14 13.57 -4.62
N SER A 223 -13.61 14.07 -5.75
CA SER A 223 -14.39 14.23 -6.98
C SER A 223 -14.76 12.92 -7.68
N GLY A 224 -14.09 11.81 -7.35
CA GLY A 224 -14.27 10.57 -8.13
C GLY A 224 -13.24 10.39 -9.26
N SER A 225 -12.68 11.50 -9.77
CA SER A 225 -11.94 11.51 -11.05
C SER A 225 -10.66 10.67 -11.04
N TRP A 226 -9.89 10.73 -9.95
CA TRP A 226 -8.68 9.94 -9.77
C TRP A 226 -8.47 9.52 -8.32
N GLY A 227 -8.11 8.26 -8.13
CA GLY A 227 -7.38 7.82 -6.95
C GLY A 227 -5.94 8.32 -6.95
N ILE A 228 -5.34 8.47 -5.76
CA ILE A 228 -3.91 8.80 -5.65
C ILE A 228 -3.21 7.80 -4.72
N ALA A 229 -2.27 7.05 -5.27
CA ALA A 229 -1.36 6.20 -4.50
C ALA A 229 0.06 6.76 -4.53
N THR A 230 0.82 6.57 -3.45
CA THR A 230 2.23 6.98 -3.36
C THR A 230 3.14 5.79 -3.07
N VAL A 231 4.32 5.79 -3.72
CA VAL A 231 5.38 4.80 -3.51
C VAL A 231 6.70 5.52 -3.26
N GLY A 232 7.22 5.40 -2.05
CA GLY A 232 8.54 5.91 -1.67
C GLY A 232 9.64 4.85 -1.81
N TYR A 233 10.77 5.19 -2.40
CA TYR A 233 11.94 4.31 -2.53
C TYR A 233 13.16 4.94 -1.84
N GLY A 234 13.73 4.29 -0.82
CA GLY A 234 14.87 4.83 -0.07
C GLY A 234 14.51 5.97 0.89
N ILE A 235 13.23 6.14 1.22
CA ILE A 235 12.76 7.17 2.17
C ILE A 235 12.67 6.57 3.58
N LEU A 236 13.45 7.13 4.51
CA LEU A 236 13.48 6.69 5.91
C LEU A 236 12.16 6.98 6.64
N SER A 237 11.80 6.11 7.59
CA SER A 237 10.64 6.32 8.47
C SER A 237 10.87 7.48 9.44
N GLY A 238 9.84 8.30 9.64
CA GLY A 238 9.89 9.49 10.49
C GLY A 238 10.39 10.77 9.81
N ALA A 239 10.84 10.70 8.56
CA ALA A 239 11.13 11.90 7.77
C ALA A 239 9.83 12.63 7.39
N ASN A 240 9.83 13.97 7.38
CA ASN A 240 8.70 14.79 6.89
C ASN A 240 8.22 14.33 5.50
N ALA A 241 9.17 13.89 4.68
CA ALA A 241 8.95 13.21 3.41
C ALA A 241 7.91 12.08 3.46
N ALA A 242 7.97 11.21 4.47
CA ALA A 242 7.03 10.10 4.61
C ALA A 242 5.61 10.58 4.89
N ASN A 243 5.43 11.65 5.66
CA ASN A 243 4.12 12.21 5.99
C ASN A 243 3.47 12.85 4.76
N ASN A 244 4.25 13.61 3.98
CA ASN A 244 3.78 14.23 2.73
C ASN A 244 3.21 13.19 1.75
N LEU A 245 3.87 12.03 1.62
CA LEU A 245 3.37 10.94 0.76
C LEU A 245 2.07 10.32 1.28
N ILE A 246 1.94 10.19 2.59
CA ILE A 246 0.73 9.66 3.23
C ILE A 246 -0.43 10.64 3.05
N GLU A 247 -0.21 11.92 3.28
CA GLU A 247 -1.21 12.97 3.11
C GLU A 247 -1.63 13.14 1.65
N LEU A 248 -0.65 13.11 0.72
CA LEU A 248 -0.93 13.18 -0.71
C LEU A 248 -1.78 11.99 -1.18
N ALA A 249 -1.60 10.81 -0.58
CA ALA A 249 -2.40 9.62 -0.88
C ALA A 249 -3.76 9.56 -0.14
N GLY A 250 -4.05 10.51 0.76
CA GLY A 250 -5.25 10.47 1.59
C GLY A 250 -5.20 9.45 2.73
N GLY A 251 -4.00 8.97 3.09
CA GLY A 251 -3.78 8.12 4.25
C GLY A 251 -2.89 6.90 3.96
N ASN A 252 -2.51 6.22 5.04
CA ASN A 252 -1.52 5.14 5.01
C ASN A 252 -1.96 3.91 4.19
N ARG A 253 -3.25 3.77 3.87
CA ARG A 253 -3.76 2.67 3.04
C ARG A 253 -3.30 2.77 1.58
N CYS A 254 -3.02 3.98 1.11
CA CYS A 254 -2.64 4.26 -0.27
C CYS A 254 -1.22 4.82 -0.40
N SER A 255 -0.42 4.66 0.65
CA SER A 255 1.01 4.96 0.62
C SER A 255 1.81 3.71 0.97
N TYR A 256 2.86 3.45 0.20
CA TYR A 256 3.81 2.39 0.45
C TYR A 256 5.24 2.93 0.38
N ARG A 257 6.14 2.35 1.17
CA ARG A 257 7.55 2.73 1.18
C ARG A 257 8.42 1.48 1.23
N SER A 258 9.51 1.52 0.48
CA SER A 258 10.54 0.49 0.49
C SER A 258 11.91 1.10 0.74
N GLY A 259 12.75 0.42 1.52
CA GLY A 259 14.15 0.78 1.72
C GLY A 259 15.12 0.16 0.70
N ASN A 260 14.69 -0.82 -0.09
CA ASN A 260 15.57 -1.54 -1.02
C ASN A 260 14.83 -2.05 -2.28
N PRO A 261 15.56 -2.36 -3.37
CA PRO A 261 14.94 -2.82 -4.61
C PRO A 261 14.16 -4.13 -4.48
N THR A 262 14.59 -5.05 -3.62
CA THR A 262 13.93 -6.35 -3.43
C THR A 262 12.54 -6.19 -2.84
N ASP A 263 12.40 -5.40 -1.78
CA ASP A 263 11.12 -5.08 -1.15
C ASP A 263 10.22 -4.28 -2.11
N LEU A 264 10.80 -3.37 -2.90
CA LEU A 264 10.03 -2.64 -3.91
C LEU A 264 9.47 -3.60 -4.97
N ASN A 265 10.28 -4.53 -5.46
CA ASN A 265 9.89 -5.53 -6.46
C ASN A 265 9.16 -6.76 -5.89
N THR A 266 8.75 -6.74 -4.63
CA THR A 266 7.92 -7.81 -4.03
C THR A 266 6.72 -7.18 -3.34
N ASN A 267 6.95 -6.53 -2.20
CA ASN A 267 5.94 -5.87 -1.40
C ASN A 267 5.36 -4.64 -2.10
N GLY A 268 6.17 -3.87 -2.84
CA GLY A 268 5.68 -2.74 -3.64
C GLY A 268 4.79 -3.17 -4.82
N LEU A 269 5.11 -4.31 -5.46
CA LEU A 269 4.27 -4.91 -6.48
C LEU A 269 2.94 -5.35 -5.87
N ASN A 270 2.99 -6.15 -4.80
CA ASN A 270 1.83 -6.61 -4.07
C ASN A 270 0.94 -5.45 -3.60
N PHE A 271 1.54 -4.36 -3.14
CA PHE A 271 0.83 -3.15 -2.75
C PHE A 271 -0.02 -2.60 -3.88
N LEU A 272 0.58 -2.24 -5.01
CA LEU A 272 -0.17 -1.62 -6.12
C LEU A 272 -1.14 -2.63 -6.77
N GLN A 273 -0.74 -3.88 -6.92
CA GLN A 273 -1.56 -4.93 -7.53
C GLN A 273 -2.76 -5.33 -6.67
N SER A 274 -2.61 -5.47 -5.36
CA SER A 274 -3.76 -5.71 -4.48
C SER A 274 -4.68 -4.49 -4.40
N ARG A 275 -4.14 -3.27 -4.56
CA ARG A 275 -4.94 -2.05 -4.60
C ARG A 275 -5.83 -1.98 -5.82
N THR A 276 -5.33 -2.34 -7.00
CA THR A 276 -6.11 -2.35 -8.26
C THR A 276 -7.15 -3.48 -8.33
N CYS A 277 -7.16 -4.41 -7.37
CA CYS A 277 -8.22 -5.40 -7.21
C CYS A 277 -9.46 -4.90 -6.44
N PHE A 278 -9.43 -3.69 -5.88
CA PHE A 278 -10.57 -3.17 -5.14
C PHE A 278 -11.69 -2.73 -6.09
N ASP A 279 -12.93 -3.14 -5.84
CA ASP A 279 -14.07 -2.82 -6.72
C ASP A 279 -14.68 -1.44 -6.47
N GLY A 280 -14.39 -0.83 -5.32
CA GLY A 280 -14.74 0.58 -5.06
C GLY A 280 -13.77 1.56 -5.72
N GLN A 281 -13.97 2.86 -5.49
CA GLN A 281 -13.04 3.86 -6.01
C GLN A 281 -11.63 3.64 -5.43
N LEU A 282 -10.64 3.53 -6.31
CA LEU A 282 -9.26 3.26 -5.92
C LEU A 282 -8.71 4.48 -5.19
N CYS A 283 -8.15 4.31 -4.00
CA CYS A 283 -7.44 5.37 -3.27
C CYS A 283 -8.12 6.76 -3.28
N SER A 284 -9.44 6.75 -3.06
CA SER A 284 -10.26 7.95 -2.87
C SER A 284 -10.27 8.41 -1.41
N SER A 285 -10.79 9.62 -1.18
CA SER A 285 -10.96 10.21 0.16
C SER A 285 -12.17 9.66 0.87
#